data_AF-A0A9Q9CRG0-F1
#
_entry.id   AF-A0A9Q9CRG0-F1
#
_cell.length_a   1.000
_cell.length_b   1.000
_cell.length_c   1.000
_cell.angle_alpha   90.00
_cell.angle_beta   90.00
_cell.angle_gamma   90.00
#
_symmetry.space_group_name_H-M   'P 1'
#
loop_
_entity.id
_entity.type
_entity.pdbx_description
1 polymer ?
#
loop_
_entity_poly.entity_id
_entity_poly.type
_entity_poly.pdbx_seq_one_letter_code
_entity_poly.pdbx_strand_id
1 'polypeptide(L)'
;MKLEKIQKPDYLKVRHAMIAGARTIEDVKVMTDLDTVEYENDIKAILASICGCKGTSLEQVVTLANEGKTIEEIKEITGTATACGRCIHLLEAVVAAKK
;
A
#
# COMPACT_ATOMS: atom_id res chain seq x y z
N MET A 1 9.39 -7.69 -0.85
CA MET A 1 9.53 -6.81 -2.03
C MET A 1 10.93 -6.26 -2.06
N LYS A 2 11.59 -6.31 -3.22
CA LYS A 2 12.91 -5.69 -3.44
C LYS A 2 12.70 -4.37 -4.18
N LEU A 3 13.27 -3.29 -3.66
CA LEU A 3 13.27 -1.97 -4.28
C LEU A 3 14.63 -1.73 -4.91
N GLU A 4 14.66 -1.05 -6.04
CA GLU A 4 15.85 -0.83 -6.86
C GLU A 4 16.67 0.37 -6.37
N LYS A 5 16.02 1.52 -6.16
CA LYS A 5 16.68 2.81 -5.92
C LYS A 5 16.13 3.56 -4.71
N ILE A 6 14.81 3.55 -4.51
CA ILE A 6 14.14 4.40 -3.52
C ILE A 6 14.61 4.07 -2.10
N GLN A 7 14.94 5.11 -1.34
CA GLN A 7 15.41 4.95 0.04
C GLN A 7 14.24 4.91 1.03
N LYS A 8 14.53 4.46 2.25
CA LYS A 8 13.52 4.30 3.30
C LYS A 8 12.69 5.58 3.57
N PRO A 9 13.26 6.80 3.62
CA PRO A 9 12.46 8.03 3.83
C PRO A 9 11.42 8.24 2.72
N ASP A 10 11.84 8.07 1.47
CA ASP A 10 10.98 8.29 0.30
C ASP A 10 9.94 7.18 0.12
N TYR A 11 10.29 5.94 0.44
CA TYR A 11 9.33 4.84 0.57
C TYR A 11 8.19 5.21 1.55
N LEU A 12 8.51 5.83 2.69
CA LEU A 12 7.50 6.23 3.67
C LEU A 12 6.63 7.37 3.14
N LYS A 13 7.15 8.30 2.33
CA LYS A 13 6.34 9.33 1.66
C LYS A 13 5.29 8.69 0.77
N VAL A 14 5.65 7.70 -0.05
CA VAL A 14 4.69 6.95 -0.87
C VAL A 14 3.65 6.25 0.01
N ARG A 15 4.06 5.61 1.13
CA ARG A 15 3.12 4.95 2.05
C ARG A 15 2.13 5.92 2.71
N HIS A 16 2.59 7.09 3.12
CA HIS A 16 1.71 8.11 3.68
C HIS A 16 0.76 8.67 2.61
N ALA A 17 1.25 8.90 1.39
CA ALA A 17 0.39 9.29 0.27
C ALA A 17 -0.70 8.24 0.00
N MET A 18 -0.35 6.95 0.03
CA MET A 18 -1.33 5.86 -0.10
C MET A 18 -2.36 5.87 1.03
N ILE A 19 -1.95 6.06 2.28
CA ILE A 19 -2.90 6.18 3.40
C ILE A 19 -3.85 7.37 3.18
N ALA A 20 -3.34 8.47 2.63
CA ALA A 20 -4.13 9.64 2.26
C ALA A 20 -4.92 9.50 0.94
N GLY A 21 -4.86 8.35 0.27
CA GLY A 21 -5.71 8.04 -0.90
C GLY A 21 -4.98 7.81 -2.22
N ALA A 22 -3.66 7.99 -2.30
CA ALA A 22 -2.92 7.76 -3.56
C ALA A 22 -3.02 6.31 -4.02
N ARG A 23 -3.38 6.09 -5.29
CA ARG A 23 -3.45 4.76 -5.93
C ARG A 23 -2.69 4.68 -7.25
N THR A 24 -2.28 5.81 -7.80
CA THR A 24 -1.54 5.93 -9.07
C THR A 24 -0.22 6.67 -8.89
N ILE A 25 0.64 6.63 -9.91
CA ILE A 25 1.89 7.41 -9.92
C ILE A 25 1.58 8.90 -9.98
N GLU A 26 0.57 9.29 -10.75
CA GLU A 26 0.06 10.65 -10.80
C GLU A 26 -0.37 11.16 -9.41
N ASP A 27 -1.07 10.34 -8.62
CA ASP A 27 -1.43 10.72 -7.25
C ASP A 27 -0.16 10.95 -6.41
N VAL A 28 0.83 10.06 -6.50
CA VAL A 28 2.10 10.20 -5.78
C VAL A 28 2.83 11.48 -6.21
N LYS A 29 2.81 11.82 -7.50
CA LYS A 29 3.40 13.04 -8.03
C LYS A 29 2.72 14.31 -7.49
N VAL A 30 1.40 14.27 -7.31
CA VAL A 30 0.64 15.40 -6.76
C VAL A 30 0.81 15.52 -5.24
N MET A 31 0.96 14.40 -4.54
CA MET A 31 0.96 14.35 -3.08
C MET A 31 2.34 14.35 -2.44
N THR A 32 3.41 14.22 -3.25
CA THR A 32 4.79 14.14 -2.76
C THR A 32 5.74 14.97 -3.63
N ASP A 33 6.94 15.20 -3.12
CA ASP A 33 8.05 15.86 -3.79
C ASP A 33 8.98 14.87 -4.53
N LEU A 34 8.54 13.63 -4.74
CA LEU A 34 9.37 12.57 -5.33
C LEU A 34 9.53 12.73 -6.85
N ASP A 35 10.71 12.40 -7.35
CA ASP A 35 10.93 12.21 -8.79
C ASP A 35 10.26 10.91 -9.24
N THR A 36 9.03 11.02 -9.72
CA THR A 36 8.22 9.87 -10.15
C THR A 36 8.71 9.24 -11.46
N VAL A 37 9.58 9.91 -12.20
CA VAL A 37 10.21 9.36 -13.42
C VAL A 37 11.42 8.52 -13.04
N GLU A 38 12.27 9.02 -12.14
CA GLU A 38 13.46 8.28 -11.68
C GLU A 38 13.08 7.01 -10.90
N TYR A 39 12.03 7.09 -10.07
CA TYR A 39 11.59 6.02 -9.17
C TYR A 39 10.35 5.26 -9.65
N GLU A 40 10.02 5.34 -10.95
CA GLU A 40 8.76 4.82 -11.49
C GLU A 40 8.49 3.36 -11.09
N ASN A 41 9.47 2.46 -11.29
CA ASN A 41 9.34 1.04 -10.98
C ASN A 41 9.13 0.77 -9.48
N ASP A 42 9.88 1.48 -8.63
CA ASP A 42 9.78 1.34 -7.18
C ASP A 42 8.44 1.85 -6.66
N ILE A 43 7.97 2.99 -7.18
CA ILE A 43 6.65 3.54 -6.83
C ILE A 43 5.55 2.54 -7.25
N LYS A 44 5.61 1.99 -8.47
CA LYS A 44 4.67 0.94 -8.92
C LYS A 44 4.66 -0.26 -7.98
N ALA A 45 5.84 -0.75 -7.60
CA ALA A 45 5.97 -1.88 -6.69
C ALA A 45 5.37 -1.58 -5.30
N ILE A 46 5.60 -0.36 -4.78
CA ILE A 46 5.04 0.09 -3.50
C ILE A 46 3.51 0.17 -3.57
N LEU A 47 2.97 0.80 -4.63
CA LEU A 47 1.54 0.96 -4.86
C LEU A 47 0.82 -0.40 -4.96
N ALA A 48 1.47 -1.41 -5.55
CA ALA A 48 0.92 -2.76 -5.68
C ALA A 48 0.94 -3.58 -4.38
N SER A 49 1.61 -3.13 -3.31
CA SER A 49 1.82 -3.90 -2.09
C SER A 49 1.10 -3.29 -0.89
N ILE A 50 0.56 -4.10 0.02
CA ILE A 50 0.10 -3.66 1.35
C ILE A 50 1.11 -4.03 2.43
N CYS A 51 1.53 -5.30 2.45
CA CYS A 51 2.37 -5.84 3.52
C CYS A 51 3.62 -6.51 2.96
N GLY A 52 4.78 -5.88 3.15
CA GLY A 52 6.06 -6.47 2.77
C GLY A 52 6.42 -7.74 3.55
N CYS A 53 5.95 -7.88 4.80
CA CYS A 53 6.26 -9.04 5.66
C CYS A 53 5.53 -10.32 5.25
N LYS A 54 4.32 -10.18 4.71
CA LYS A 54 3.44 -11.30 4.34
C LYS A 54 3.22 -11.42 2.83
N GLY A 55 3.73 -10.47 2.05
CA GLY A 55 3.57 -10.44 0.60
C GLY A 55 2.15 -10.05 0.14
N THR A 56 1.30 -9.55 1.04
CA THR A 56 -0.07 -9.14 0.70
C THR A 56 -0.07 -7.98 -0.30
N SER A 57 -0.77 -8.15 -1.43
CA SER A 57 -0.91 -7.12 -2.46
C SER A 57 -2.09 -6.17 -2.18
N LEU A 58 -2.09 -5.01 -2.84
CA LEU A 58 -3.23 -4.08 -2.82
C LEU A 58 -4.46 -4.71 -3.45
N GLU A 59 -4.30 -5.35 -4.60
CA GLU A 59 -5.37 -6.02 -5.34
C GLU A 59 -6.09 -7.05 -4.47
N GLN A 60 -5.36 -7.90 -3.76
CA GLN A 60 -5.95 -8.91 -2.88
C GLN A 60 -6.84 -8.28 -1.79
N VAL A 61 -6.38 -7.17 -1.18
CA VAL A 61 -7.16 -6.47 -0.15
C VAL A 61 -8.38 -5.77 -0.75
N VAL A 62 -8.25 -5.13 -1.92
CA VAL A 62 -9.37 -4.47 -2.61
C VAL A 62 -10.46 -5.49 -2.97
N THR A 63 -10.08 -6.65 -3.51
CA THR A 63 -11.02 -7.73 -3.83
C THR A 63 -11.81 -8.17 -2.60
N LEU A 64 -11.12 -8.52 -1.51
CA LEU A 64 -11.78 -8.93 -0.26
C LEU A 64 -12.65 -7.82 0.34
N ALA A 65 -12.20 -6.57 0.27
CA ALA A 65 -12.97 -5.43 0.77
C ALA A 65 -14.29 -5.27 0.00
N ASN A 66 -14.26 -5.42 -1.32
CA ASN A 66 -15.43 -5.36 -2.21
C ASN A 66 -16.35 -6.58 -2.04
N GLU A 67 -15.81 -7.74 -1.64
CA GLU A 67 -16.60 -8.91 -1.20
C GLU A 67 -17.29 -8.71 0.17
N GLY A 68 -17.13 -7.53 0.78
CA GLY A 68 -17.76 -7.18 2.05
C GLY A 68 -16.99 -7.65 3.28
N LYS A 69 -15.77 -8.19 3.11
CA LYS A 69 -14.95 -8.66 4.25
C LYS A 69 -14.59 -7.52 5.20
N THR A 70 -14.61 -7.85 6.49
CA THR A 70 -14.14 -7.01 7.60
C THR A 70 -12.61 -6.98 7.66
N ILE A 71 -12.05 -6.04 8.42
CA ILE A 71 -10.59 -5.95 8.61
C ILE A 71 -10.06 -7.23 9.27
N GLU A 72 -10.79 -7.77 10.24
CA GLU A 72 -10.48 -9.00 10.96
C GLU A 72 -10.42 -10.19 10.00
N GLU A 73 -11.44 -10.39 9.17
CA GLU A 73 -11.46 -11.45 8.17
C GLU A 73 -10.30 -11.32 7.17
N ILE A 74 -10.00 -10.09 6.72
CA ILE A 74 -8.89 -9.84 5.79
C ILE A 74 -7.55 -10.19 6.45
N LYS A 75 -7.37 -9.88 7.74
CA LYS A 75 -6.16 -10.24 8.49
C LYS A 75 -6.02 -11.74 8.65
N GLU A 76 -7.11 -12.47 8.88
CA GLU A 76 -7.11 -13.93 8.94
C GLU A 76 -6.77 -14.58 7.60
N ILE A 77 -7.37 -14.11 6.50
CA ILE A 77 -7.15 -14.67 5.16
C ILE A 77 -5.75 -14.37 4.62
N THR A 78 -5.27 -13.13 4.78
CA THR A 78 -4.03 -12.66 4.13
C THR A 78 -2.81 -12.67 5.04
N GLY A 79 -3.01 -12.79 6.35
CA GLY A 79 -1.99 -12.58 7.36
C GLY A 79 -1.50 -11.13 7.48
N THR A 80 -2.03 -10.17 6.71
CA THR A 80 -1.58 -8.78 6.79
C THR A 80 -1.73 -8.22 8.21
N ALA A 81 -0.86 -7.27 8.59
CA ALA A 81 -0.81 -6.69 9.94
C ALA A 81 -0.60 -7.66 11.13
N THR A 82 -0.40 -8.97 10.92
CA THR A 82 -0.16 -9.95 12.00
C THR A 82 1.31 -10.13 12.40
N ALA A 83 2.26 -9.51 11.68
CA ALA A 83 3.69 -9.62 11.95
C ALA A 83 4.27 -8.37 12.63
N CYS A 84 4.56 -7.32 11.86
CA CYS A 84 5.16 -6.08 12.40
C CYS A 84 4.15 -4.94 12.63
N GLY A 85 2.88 -5.11 12.26
CA GLY A 85 1.80 -4.13 12.46
C GLY A 85 1.87 -2.84 11.62
N ARG A 86 3.01 -2.48 11.03
CA ARG A 86 3.23 -1.16 10.39
C ARG A 86 2.33 -0.84 9.19
N CYS A 87 1.70 -1.84 8.56
CA CYS A 87 0.80 -1.64 7.43
C CYS A 87 -0.67 -1.45 7.83
N ILE A 88 -1.00 -1.45 9.13
CA ILE A 88 -2.40 -1.45 9.60
C ILE A 88 -3.19 -0.23 9.10
N HIS A 89 -2.61 0.97 9.15
CA HIS A 89 -3.30 2.18 8.67
C HIS A 89 -3.53 2.19 7.16
N LEU A 90 -2.62 1.58 6.40
CA LEU A 90 -2.83 1.43 4.96
C LEU A 90 -3.95 0.42 4.67
N LEU A 91 -4.00 -0.69 5.40
CA LEU A 91 -5.09 -1.65 5.31
C LEU A 91 -6.43 -0.96 5.62
N GLU A 92 -6.52 -0.25 6.75
CA GLU A 92 -7.72 0.49 7.16
C GLU A 92 -8.17 1.48 6.08
N ALA A 93 -7.24 2.29 5.55
CA ALA A 93 -7.55 3.27 4.50
C ALA A 93 -8.07 2.61 3.21
N VAL A 94 -7.51 1.47 2.80
CA VAL A 94 -7.97 0.75 1.61
C VAL A 94 -9.35 0.12 1.84
N VAL A 95 -9.57 -0.49 3.00
CA VAL A 95 -10.86 -1.12 3.35
C VAL A 95 -11.95 -0.07 3.59
N ALA A 96 -11.62 1.12 4.08
CA ALA A 96 -12.57 2.23 4.24
C ALA A 96 -12.99 2.82 2.89
N ALA A 97 -12.10 2.82 1.89
CA ALA A 97 -12.36 3.33 0.54
C ALA A 97 -13.13 2.34 -0.37
N LYS A 98 -13.88 1.38 0.20
CA LYS A 98 -14.75 0.44 -0.52
C LYS A 98 -15.56 1.17 -1.60
N LYS A 99 -15.64 0.57 -2.79
CA LYS A 99 -16.51 1.04 -3.88
C LYS A 99 -17.92 0.49 -3.75
#